data_AF-A0A833YKC0-F1
#
_entry.id   AF-A0A833YKC0-F1
#
_cell.length_a   1.000
_cell.length_b   1.000
_cell.length_c   1.000
_cell.angle_alpha   90.00
_cell.angle_beta   90.00
_cell.angle_gamma   90.00
#
_symmetry.space_group_name_H-M   'P 1'
#
loop_
_entity.id
_entity.type
_entity.pdbx_description
1 polymer ?
#
loop_
_entity_poly.entity_id
_entity_poly.type
_entity_poly.pdbx_seq_one_letter_code
_entity_poly.pdbx_strand_id
1 'polypeptide(L)'
;MAALLLRHAGRPCLGARLGPRLCIRNWSLPMAMSICHRGTGIALSAGVSLFGLSALVLPGTFESHLELVKSLALGPALIHTAKFALAFPLAYHTWNGVRHLMWDLGKGLKIPQLYQSGVVVLVLTVLSSVGLAAM
;
A
#
# COMPACT_ATOMS: atom_id res chain seq x y z
N MET A 1 -6.55 -27.16 -24.08
CA MET A 1 -5.10 -27.43 -24.04
C MET A 1 -4.24 -26.16 -23.88
N ALA A 2 -4.70 -25.14 -23.14
CA ALA A 2 -3.90 -23.95 -22.78
C ALA A 2 -3.60 -23.88 -21.26
N ALA A 3 -3.78 -25.00 -20.54
CA ALA A 3 -3.64 -25.07 -19.08
C ALA A 3 -2.32 -25.69 -18.60
N LEU A 4 -1.36 -25.93 -19.50
CA LEU A 4 -0.09 -26.58 -19.15
C LEU A 4 1.14 -25.65 -19.11
N LEU A 5 1.06 -24.39 -19.58
CA LEU A 5 2.24 -23.54 -19.76
C LEU A 5 2.53 -22.53 -18.64
N LEU A 6 1.73 -22.47 -17.57
CA LEU A 6 2.03 -21.61 -16.40
C LEU A 6 2.56 -22.38 -15.19
N ARG A 7 2.94 -23.66 -15.35
CA ARG A 7 3.41 -24.52 -14.23
C ARG A 7 4.90 -24.40 -13.89
N HIS A 8 5.66 -23.48 -14.49
CA HIS A 8 7.13 -23.46 -14.37
C HIS A 8 7.78 -22.12 -14.01
N ALA A 9 7.24 -21.39 -13.03
CA ALA A 9 8.00 -20.34 -12.34
C ALA A 9 8.16 -20.68 -10.86
N GLY A 10 9.07 -21.61 -10.55
CA GLY A 10 9.41 -21.95 -9.17
C GLY A 10 10.77 -22.62 -9.03
N ARG A 11 11.62 -22.01 -8.18
CA ARG A 11 12.84 -22.49 -7.46
C ARG A 11 14.17 -21.91 -7.99
N PRO A 12 15.17 -21.57 -7.11
CA PRO A 12 15.51 -22.26 -5.85
C PRO A 12 15.56 -21.39 -4.58
N CYS A 13 15.20 -22.01 -3.45
CA CYS A 13 15.46 -21.49 -2.10
C CYS A 13 16.82 -22.03 -1.62
N LEU A 14 17.85 -21.19 -1.62
CA LEU A 14 19.12 -21.49 -0.94
C LEU A 14 18.92 -21.30 0.57
N GLY A 15 19.16 -22.35 1.36
CA GLY A 15 19.33 -22.27 2.81
C GLY A 15 18.11 -22.69 3.63
N ALA A 16 18.26 -23.82 4.31
CA ALA A 16 17.23 -24.51 5.08
C ALA A 16 16.91 -23.85 6.44
N ARG A 17 15.62 -23.86 6.83
CA ARG A 17 15.06 -24.22 8.18
C ARG A 17 13.63 -23.76 8.45
N LEU A 18 12.98 -23.06 7.53
CA LEU A 18 11.54 -22.78 7.63
C LEU A 18 10.79 -23.73 6.70
N GLY A 19 9.85 -24.50 7.24
CA GLY A 19 9.14 -25.54 6.48
C GLY A 19 8.50 -25.01 5.17
N PRO A 20 8.26 -25.88 4.18
CA PRO A 20 7.90 -25.54 2.79
C PRO A 20 6.57 -24.78 2.59
N ARG A 21 5.87 -24.37 3.65
CA ARG A 21 4.49 -23.87 3.61
C ARG A 21 4.34 -22.46 3.04
N LEU A 22 5.34 -21.58 3.18
CA LEU A 22 5.28 -20.24 2.60
C LEU A 22 5.83 -20.20 1.17
N CYS A 23 6.82 -21.04 0.87
CA CYS A 23 7.53 -21.01 -0.42
C CYS A 23 6.83 -21.74 -1.57
N ILE A 24 5.84 -22.60 -1.29
CA ILE A 24 5.10 -23.38 -2.31
C ILE A 24 3.66 -22.85 -2.51
N ARG A 25 3.25 -21.83 -1.76
CA ARG A 25 1.86 -21.38 -1.78
C ARG A 25 1.56 -20.48 -2.97
N ASN A 26 0.53 -20.83 -3.75
CA ASN A 26 0.01 -20.00 -4.82
C ASN A 26 -0.42 -18.63 -4.26
N TRP A 27 0.10 -17.56 -4.85
CA TRP A 27 -0.30 -16.20 -4.51
C TRP A 27 -1.75 -15.97 -4.95
N SER A 28 -2.59 -15.54 -4.01
CA SER A 28 -3.96 -15.12 -4.29
C SER A 28 -4.11 -13.62 -4.06
N LEU A 29 -5.06 -12.99 -4.75
CA LEU A 29 -5.32 -11.56 -4.60
C LEU A 29 -5.57 -11.16 -3.13
N PRO A 30 -6.44 -11.84 -2.35
CA PRO A 30 -6.65 -11.47 -0.94
C PRO A 30 -5.39 -11.60 -0.08
N MET A 31 -4.49 -12.53 -0.40
CA MET A 31 -3.24 -12.72 0.32
C MET A 31 -2.26 -11.57 0.06
N ALA A 32 -2.07 -11.21 -1.22
CA ALA A 32 -1.24 -10.06 -1.59
C ALA A 32 -1.76 -8.78 -0.93
N MET A 33 -3.07 -8.55 -0.99
CA MET A 33 -3.70 -7.40 -0.35
C MET A 33 -3.50 -7.36 1.17
N SER A 34 -3.56 -8.50 1.86
CA SER A 34 -3.30 -8.56 3.30
C SER A 34 -1.87 -8.15 3.64
N ILE A 35 -0.88 -8.59 2.85
CA ILE A 35 0.53 -8.19 3.03
C ILE A 35 0.69 -6.69 2.73
N CYS A 36 0.10 -6.19 1.65
CA CYS A 36 0.10 -4.77 1.32
C CYS A 36 -0.56 -3.92 2.42
N HIS A 37 -1.61 -4.42 3.09
CA HIS A 37 -2.26 -3.69 4.18
C HIS A 37 -1.34 -3.52 5.39
N ARG A 38 -0.56 -4.55 5.71
CA ARG A 38 0.50 -4.46 6.73
C ARG A 38 1.61 -3.51 6.31
N GLY A 39 2.11 -3.64 5.08
CA GLY A 39 3.18 -2.79 4.55
C GLY A 39 2.81 -1.31 4.55
N THR A 40 1.61 -0.98 4.05
CA THR A 40 1.07 0.38 4.07
C THR A 40 0.85 0.89 5.50
N GLY A 41 0.36 0.05 6.42
CA GLY A 41 0.22 0.42 7.83
C GLY A 41 1.55 0.79 8.48
N ILE A 42 2.58 -0.04 8.29
CA ILE A 42 3.94 0.22 8.77
C ILE A 42 4.51 1.51 8.16
N ALA A 43 4.37 1.69 6.85
CA ALA A 43 4.87 2.88 6.16
C ALA A 43 4.18 4.16 6.66
N LEU A 44 2.86 4.13 6.86
CA LEU A 44 2.11 5.27 7.38
C LEU A 44 2.47 5.58 8.83
N SER A 45 2.55 4.57 9.70
CA SER A 45 3.00 4.75 11.08
C SER A 45 4.41 5.34 11.13
N ALA A 46 5.34 4.81 10.35
CA ALA A 46 6.69 5.35 10.25
C ALA A 46 6.69 6.80 9.75
N GLY A 47 5.89 7.12 8.73
CA GLY A 47 5.75 8.48 8.20
C GLY A 47 5.24 9.47 9.25
N VAL A 48 4.18 9.12 9.99
CA VAL A 48 3.64 9.97 11.06
C VAL A 48 4.64 10.12 12.21
N SER A 49 5.30 9.03 12.64
CA SER A 49 6.30 9.07 13.70
C SER A 49 7.53 9.90 13.30
N LEU A 50 8.02 9.77 12.07
CA LEU A 50 9.13 10.58 11.56
C LEU A 50 8.74 12.04 11.42
N PHE A 51 7.52 12.34 10.97
CA PHE A 51 7.01 13.71 10.91
C PHE A 51 6.95 14.32 12.32
N GLY A 52 6.38 13.62 13.29
CA GLY A 52 6.35 14.06 14.69
C GLY A 52 7.74 14.23 15.31
N LEU A 53 8.65 13.31 15.06
CA LEU A 53 10.04 13.40 15.53
C LEU A 53 10.78 14.58 14.88
N SER A 54 10.56 14.82 13.59
CA SER A 54 11.16 15.95 12.87
C SER A 54 10.74 17.28 13.47
N ALA A 55 9.49 17.40 13.91
CA ALA A 55 8.98 18.60 14.58
C ALA A 55 9.62 18.86 15.95
N LEU A 56 10.18 17.83 16.60
CA LEU A 56 10.85 17.94 17.90
C LEU A 56 12.36 18.17 17.78
N VAL A 57 12.98 17.59 16.74
CA VAL A 57 14.44 17.50 16.62
C VAL A 57 15.01 18.50 15.61
N LEU A 58 14.28 18.82 14.55
CA LEU A 58 14.78 19.74 13.52
C LEU A 58 14.55 21.20 13.91
N PRO A 59 15.53 22.09 13.68
CA PRO A 59 15.34 23.52 13.85
C PRO A 59 14.49 24.12 12.73
N GLY A 60 13.77 25.19 13.03
CA GLY A 60 12.92 25.90 12.06
C GLY A 60 11.44 25.54 12.18
N THR A 61 10.60 26.21 11.41
CA THR A 61 9.15 26.01 11.41
C THR A 61 8.73 25.19 10.19
N PHE A 62 7.51 24.66 10.20
CA PHE A 62 6.99 23.98 9.02
C PHE A 62 7.01 24.87 7.77
N GLU A 63 6.71 26.17 7.94
CA GLU A 63 6.76 27.16 6.86
C GLU A 63 8.17 27.31 6.27
N SER A 64 9.22 27.39 7.09
CA SER A 64 10.59 27.51 6.57
C SER A 64 11.02 26.30 5.76
N HIS A 65 10.59 25.09 6.16
CA HIS A 65 10.85 23.87 5.40
C HIS A 65 10.05 23.82 4.08
N LEU A 66 8.82 24.33 4.08
CA LEU A 66 8.03 24.44 2.85
C LEU A 66 8.65 25.44 1.86
N GLU A 67 9.09 26.60 2.31
CA GLU A 67 9.76 27.58 1.46
C GLU A 67 11.08 27.03 0.89
N LEU A 68 11.84 26.27 1.68
CA LEU A 68 13.00 25.54 1.19
C LEU A 68 12.62 24.60 0.04
N VAL A 69 11.59 23.76 0.21
CA VAL A 69 11.15 22.84 -0.86
C VAL A 69 10.66 23.59 -2.10
N LYS A 70 9.95 24.71 -1.95
CA LYS A 70 9.51 25.56 -3.08
C LYS A 70 10.70 26.17 -3.82
N SER A 71 11.74 26.60 -3.10
CA SER A 71 12.94 27.21 -3.67
C SER A 71 13.73 26.26 -4.58
N LEU A 72 13.56 24.94 -4.41
CA LEU A 72 14.16 23.92 -5.28
C LEU A 72 13.55 23.90 -6.70
N ALA A 73 12.48 24.66 -6.96
CA ALA A 73 11.84 24.80 -8.27
C ALA A 73 11.53 23.44 -8.95
N LEU A 74 11.02 22.48 -8.16
CA LEU A 74 10.72 21.13 -8.63
C LEU A 74 9.65 21.15 -9.74
N GLY A 75 9.87 20.35 -10.78
CA GLY A 75 8.93 20.25 -11.89
C GLY A 75 7.54 19.73 -11.46
N PRO A 76 6.45 20.15 -12.13
CA PRO A 76 5.08 19.75 -11.76
C PRO A 76 4.86 18.24 -11.72
N ALA A 77 5.50 17.50 -12.63
CA ALA A 77 5.41 16.03 -12.67
C ALA A 77 6.01 15.37 -11.43
N LEU A 78 7.12 15.89 -10.91
CA LEU A 78 7.77 15.38 -9.70
C LEU A 78 6.91 15.68 -8.47
N ILE A 79 6.36 16.89 -8.37
CA ILE A 79 5.44 17.27 -7.28
C ILE A 79 4.20 16.37 -7.29
N HIS A 80 3.58 16.17 -8.45
CA HIS A 80 2.40 15.32 -8.57
C HIS A 80 2.72 13.86 -8.20
N THR A 81 3.88 13.35 -8.62
CA THR A 81 4.32 11.99 -8.27
C THR A 81 4.58 11.86 -6.76
N ALA A 82 5.19 12.86 -6.12
CA ALA A 82 5.39 12.89 -4.68
C ALA A 82 4.04 12.92 -3.91
N LYS A 83 3.09 13.75 -4.35
CA LYS A 83 1.73 13.77 -3.80
C LYS A 83 1.04 12.41 -3.95
N PHE A 84 1.11 11.80 -5.14
CA PHE A 84 0.53 10.48 -5.37
C PHE A 84 1.18 9.39 -4.51
N ALA A 85 2.51 9.41 -4.37
CA ALA A 85 3.25 8.45 -3.55
C ALA A 85 2.88 8.54 -2.05
N LEU A 86 2.51 9.72 -1.56
CA LEU A 86 1.97 9.92 -0.21
C LEU A 86 0.49 9.50 -0.10
N ALA A 87 -0.33 9.86 -1.09
CA ALA A 87 -1.77 9.59 -1.08
C ALA A 87 -2.11 8.11 -1.30
N PHE A 88 -1.31 7.38 -2.09
CA PHE A 88 -1.55 5.98 -2.44
C PHE A 88 -1.59 5.01 -1.25
N PRO A 89 -0.55 4.93 -0.40
CA PRO A 89 -0.59 4.04 0.76
C PRO A 89 -1.69 4.42 1.75
N LEU A 90 -1.98 5.71 1.91
CA LEU A 90 -3.08 6.20 2.75
C LEU A 90 -4.44 5.72 2.22
N ALA A 91 -4.75 6.00 0.96
CA ALA A 91 -6.01 5.58 0.33
C ALA A 91 -6.19 4.06 0.38
N TYR A 92 -5.15 3.31 0.02
CA TYR A 92 -5.18 1.84 0.07
C TYR A 92 -5.47 1.33 1.47
N HIS A 93 -4.74 1.82 2.46
CA HIS A 93 -4.87 1.37 3.84
C HIS A 93 -6.26 1.69 4.39
N THR A 94 -6.81 2.87 4.08
CA THR A 94 -8.16 3.27 4.48
C THR A 94 -9.23 2.38 3.84
N TRP A 95 -9.24 2.21 2.52
CA TRP A 95 -10.27 1.40 1.84
C TRP A 95 -10.19 -0.08 2.22
N ASN A 96 -8.97 -0.63 2.29
CA ASN A 96 -8.81 -2.00 2.75
C ASN A 96 -9.12 -2.15 4.24
N GLY A 97 -8.88 -1.12 5.06
CA GLY A 97 -9.28 -1.04 6.46
C GLY A 97 -10.80 -1.10 6.64
N VAL A 98 -11.56 -0.35 5.84
CA VAL A 98 -13.04 -0.46 5.81
C VAL A 98 -13.48 -1.87 5.47
N ARG A 99 -12.83 -2.52 4.49
CA ARG A 99 -13.10 -3.93 4.15
C ARG A 99 -12.81 -4.87 5.31
N HIS A 100 -11.74 -4.65 6.07
CA HIS A 100 -11.45 -5.40 7.30
C HIS A 100 -12.53 -5.19 8.38
N LEU A 101 -12.96 -3.95 8.62
CA LEU A 101 -14.05 -3.65 9.56
C LEU A 101 -15.37 -4.32 9.15
N MET A 102 -15.65 -4.44 7.85
CA MET A 102 -16.82 -5.21 7.38
C MET A 102 -16.68 -6.71 7.67
N TRP A 103 -15.45 -7.26 7.62
CA TRP A 103 -15.18 -8.64 8.01
C TRP A 103 -15.35 -8.85 9.52
N ASP A 104 -14.98 -7.86 10.34
CA ASP A 104 -15.19 -7.90 11.79
C ASP A 104 -16.69 -7.92 12.15
N LEU A 105 -17.54 -7.36 11.28
CA LEU A 105 -19.00 -7.47 11.36
C LEU A 105 -19.57 -8.77 10.76
N GLY A 106 -18.72 -9.71 10.33
CA GLY A 106 -19.13 -10.98 9.72
C GLY A 106 -19.64 -10.88 8.28
N LYS A 107 -19.45 -9.74 7.59
CA LYS A 107 -19.97 -9.51 6.24
C LYS A 107 -18.91 -9.78 5.17
N GLY A 108 -19.30 -10.30 3.99
CA GLY A 108 -18.40 -10.40 2.83
C GLY A 108 -17.33 -11.49 2.90
N LEU A 109 -17.58 -12.56 3.68
CA LEU A 109 -16.61 -13.64 3.95
C LEU A 109 -16.66 -14.80 2.93
N LYS A 110 -17.62 -14.81 1.98
CA LYS A 110 -17.65 -15.83 0.92
C LYS A 110 -16.51 -15.59 -0.07
N ILE A 111 -15.91 -16.66 -0.61
CA ILE A 111 -14.77 -16.56 -1.55
C ILE A 111 -15.03 -15.57 -2.70
N PRO A 112 -16.17 -15.60 -3.42
CA PRO A 112 -16.41 -14.62 -4.48
C PRO A 112 -16.43 -13.17 -3.97
N GLN A 113 -17.00 -12.94 -2.79
CA GLN A 113 -17.08 -11.62 -2.16
C GLN A 113 -15.71 -11.10 -1.73
N LEU A 114 -14.78 -11.98 -1.33
CA LEU A 114 -13.40 -11.60 -1.02
C LEU A 114 -12.69 -11.04 -2.25
N TYR A 115 -12.88 -11.63 -3.42
CA TYR A 115 -12.29 -11.14 -4.67
C TYR A 115 -12.98 -9.86 -5.16
N GLN A 116 -14.31 -9.82 -5.15
CA GLN A 116 -15.08 -8.63 -5.54
C GLN A 116 -14.73 -7.41 -4.69
N SER A 117 -14.78 -7.55 -3.36
CA SER A 117 -14.38 -6.48 -2.44
C SER A 117 -12.91 -6.10 -2.61
N GLY A 118 -12.04 -7.05 -2.94
CA GLY A 118 -10.63 -6.78 -3.25
C GLY A 118 -10.45 -5.86 -4.45
N VAL A 119 -11.13 -6.16 -5.57
CA VAL A 119 -11.10 -5.33 -6.77
C VAL A 119 -11.71 -3.94 -6.51
N VAL A 120 -12.83 -3.86 -5.78
CA VAL A 120 -13.45 -2.58 -5.39
C VAL A 120 -12.46 -1.70 -4.62
N VAL A 121 -11.76 -2.26 -3.63
CA VAL A 121 -10.74 -1.53 -2.86
C VAL A 121 -9.63 -1.00 -3.77
N LEU A 122 -9.13 -1.79 -4.72
CA LEU A 122 -8.07 -1.36 -5.63
C LEU A 122 -8.53 -0.21 -6.56
N VAL A 123 -9.75 -0.28 -7.09
CA VAL A 123 -10.32 0.79 -7.92
C VAL A 123 -10.49 2.07 -7.11
N LEU A 124 -11.10 1.98 -5.92
CA LEU A 124 -11.27 3.13 -5.04
C LEU A 124 -9.93 3.75 -4.63
N THR A 125 -8.92 2.93 -4.38
CA THR A 125 -7.56 3.37 -4.08
C THR A 125 -7.03 4.24 -5.23
N VAL A 126 -7.00 3.71 -6.46
CA VAL A 126 -6.44 4.46 -7.60
C VAL A 126 -7.20 5.76 -7.83
N LEU A 127 -8.53 5.73 -7.84
CA LEU A 127 -9.35 6.92 -8.08
C LEU A 127 -9.12 8.00 -7.01
N SER A 128 -9.16 7.61 -5.73
CA SER A 128 -8.94 8.57 -4.64
C SER A 128 -7.51 9.09 -4.58
N SER A 129 -6.49 8.27 -4.86
CA SER A 129 -5.09 8.71 -4.88
C SER A 129 -4.80 9.68 -6.03
N VAL A 130 -5.32 9.41 -7.24
CA VAL A 130 -5.19 10.34 -8.37
C VAL A 130 -5.93 11.64 -8.09
N GLY A 131 -7.17 11.56 -7.57
CA GLY A 131 -7.96 12.73 -7.19
C GLY A 131 -7.23 13.61 -6.17
N LEU A 132 -6.73 13.02 -5.08
CA LEU A 132 -5.99 13.73 -4.04
C LEU A 132 -4.66 14.30 -4.55
N ALA A 133 -3.97 13.62 -5.46
CA ALA A 133 -2.70 14.10 -6.01
C ALA A 133 -2.87 15.29 -6.97
N ALA A 134 -4.06 15.40 -7.60
CA ALA A 134 -4.39 16.47 -8.54
C ALA A 134 -4.89 17.76 -7.87
N MET A 135 -5.28 17.69 -6.59
CA MET A 135 -5.71 18.85 -5.79
C MET A 135 -4.54 19.67 -5.24
#